data_AF-A0A955DU30-F1
#
_entry.id   AF-A0A955DU30-F1
#
_cell.length_a   1.000
_cell.length_b   1.000
_cell.length_c   1.000
_cell.angle_alpha   90.00
_cell.angle_beta   90.00
_cell.angle_gamma   90.00
#
_symmetry.space_group_name_H-M   'P 1'
#
loop_
_entity.id
_entity.type
_entity.pdbx_description
1 polymer ?
#
loop_
_entity_poly.entity_id
_entity_poly.type
_entity_poly.pdbx_seq_one_letter_code
_entity_poly.pdbx_strand_id
1 'polypeptide(L)'
;MLSWFDGHLDLAYLAEIGRDLHAPPETCLGRLQPAAITFPSLDEGRVRAVLATIFTEAVDASDPRALDVGPFAYAPDDVEGANRAGMRQLKLYAAWRDAGILRLLGKRGSPVPPLDEGPLVAGILMESADPIRDPDDLNWWVDQGVVAVGLAWWRGTRYAAGNGLEPGAPGDGLTSLGRDLVRRLDELGVVHDVSHLSERATLDLFEMTSATPIA
;
A
#
# COMPACT_ATOMS: atom_id res chain seq x y z
N MET A 1 6.01 -15.57 24.53
CA MET A 1 4.88 -15.86 23.61
C MET A 1 5.19 -15.20 22.28
N LEU A 2 4.78 -15.79 21.14
CA LEU A 2 5.12 -15.28 19.80
C LEU A 2 4.27 -14.06 19.43
N SER A 3 4.90 -13.06 18.81
CA SER A 3 4.24 -11.90 18.18
C SER A 3 4.24 -12.10 16.66
N TRP A 4 3.18 -11.65 15.99
CA TRP A 4 3.01 -11.77 14.54
C TRP A 4 3.34 -10.47 13.80
N PHE A 5 3.86 -10.65 12.59
CA PHE A 5 3.98 -9.62 11.57
C PHE A 5 2.99 -9.94 10.44
N ASP A 6 2.13 -8.99 10.08
CA ASP A 6 1.26 -9.11 8.91
C ASP A 6 1.86 -8.37 7.71
N GLY A 7 1.87 -9.01 6.55
CA GLY A 7 2.50 -8.48 5.34
C GLY A 7 1.65 -7.48 4.56
N HIS A 8 0.35 -7.36 4.83
CA HIS A 8 -0.55 -6.51 4.02
C HIS A 8 -1.87 -6.22 4.75
N LEU A 9 -2.04 -4.99 5.25
CA LEU A 9 -3.22 -4.63 6.03
C LEU A 9 -3.82 -3.26 5.70
N ASP A 10 -5.03 -3.28 5.14
CA ASP A 10 -5.81 -2.13 4.64
C ASP A 10 -6.45 -1.25 5.72
N LEU A 11 -5.69 -0.87 6.75
CA LEU A 11 -6.22 -0.08 7.87
C LEU A 11 -6.79 1.27 7.43
N ALA A 12 -6.04 2.06 6.67
CA ALA A 12 -6.49 3.39 6.25
C ALA A 12 -7.66 3.32 5.26
N TYR A 13 -7.63 2.39 4.31
CA TYR A 13 -8.74 2.15 3.40
C TYR A 13 -10.02 1.76 4.18
N LEU A 14 -9.93 0.78 5.09
CA LEU A 14 -11.08 0.35 5.90
C LEU A 14 -11.67 1.51 6.71
N ALA A 15 -10.83 2.34 7.33
CA ALA A 15 -11.27 3.53 8.05
C ALA A 15 -11.92 4.57 7.11
N GLU A 16 -11.34 4.80 5.93
CA GLU A 16 -11.85 5.74 4.93
C GLU A 16 -13.24 5.35 4.42
N ILE A 17 -13.53 4.05 4.30
CA ILE A 17 -14.87 3.53 3.95
C ILE A 17 -15.78 3.33 5.18
N GLY A 18 -15.39 3.86 6.34
CA GLY A 18 -16.22 4.01 7.52
C GLY A 18 -16.09 2.92 8.59
N ARG A 19 -15.06 2.06 8.55
CA ARG A 19 -14.79 1.13 9.65
C ARG A 19 -14.29 1.87 10.88
N ASP A 20 -14.96 1.67 12.01
CA ASP A 20 -14.43 2.09 13.31
C ASP A 20 -13.34 1.13 13.79
N LEU A 21 -12.08 1.43 13.46
CA LEU A 21 -10.95 0.61 13.88
C LEU A 21 -10.69 0.61 15.39
N HIS A 22 -11.33 1.50 16.16
CA HIS A 22 -11.12 1.58 17.61
C HIS A 22 -12.04 0.65 18.41
N ALA A 23 -13.14 0.19 17.81
CA ALA A 23 -14.08 -0.73 18.43
C ALA A 23 -13.69 -2.21 18.20
N PRO A 24 -14.10 -3.13 19.08
CA PRO A 24 -14.00 -4.57 18.82
C PRO A 24 -14.78 -4.99 17.56
N PRO A 25 -14.33 -6.02 16.81
CA PRO A 25 -14.96 -6.42 15.55
C PRO A 25 -16.46 -6.69 15.64
N GLU A 26 -16.94 -7.19 16.79
CA GLU A 26 -18.35 -7.52 17.05
C GLU A 26 -19.25 -6.29 17.11
N THR A 27 -18.66 -5.12 17.36
CA THR A 27 -19.40 -3.86 17.62
C THR A 27 -18.98 -2.70 16.72
N CYS A 28 -17.87 -2.84 16.00
CA CYS A 28 -17.38 -1.78 15.14
C CYS A 28 -18.38 -1.46 14.03
N LEU A 29 -18.57 -0.16 13.79
CA LEU A 29 -19.38 0.33 12.69
C LEU A 29 -18.60 0.18 11.37
N GLY A 30 -19.32 0.24 10.25
CA GLY A 30 -18.72 0.26 8.91
C GLY A 30 -19.51 -0.54 7.90
N ARG A 31 -19.26 -0.29 6.61
CA ARG A 31 -19.99 -0.91 5.50
C ARG A 31 -19.67 -2.39 5.34
N LEU A 32 -18.40 -2.78 5.45
CA LEU A 32 -17.95 -4.16 5.22
C LEU A 32 -18.04 -4.96 6.53
N GLN A 33 -19.04 -5.83 6.62
CA GLN A 33 -19.31 -6.69 7.77
C GLN A 33 -19.46 -8.17 7.35
N PRO A 34 -19.15 -9.16 8.22
CA PRO A 34 -18.58 -8.98 9.56
C PRO A 34 -17.13 -8.45 9.51
N ALA A 35 -16.74 -7.65 10.51
CA ALA A 35 -15.37 -7.20 10.63
C ALA A 35 -14.45 -8.29 11.19
N ALA A 36 -13.20 -8.30 10.73
CA ALA A 36 -12.13 -9.16 11.26
C ALA A 36 -10.96 -8.32 11.83
N ILE A 37 -10.74 -7.13 11.28
CA ILE A 37 -9.59 -6.29 11.56
C ILE A 37 -10.04 -4.98 12.19
N THR A 38 -9.61 -4.76 13.44
CA THR A 38 -9.64 -3.50 14.21
C THR A 38 -8.40 -3.46 15.12
N PHE A 39 -8.06 -2.31 15.71
CA PHE A 39 -6.91 -2.25 16.63
C PHE A 39 -7.06 -3.22 17.83
N PRO A 40 -8.25 -3.36 18.46
CA PRO A 40 -8.46 -4.40 19.48
C PRO A 40 -8.21 -5.83 18.97
N SER A 41 -8.63 -6.19 17.75
CA SER A 41 -8.44 -7.56 17.25
C SER A 41 -6.98 -7.86 16.91
N LEU A 42 -6.22 -6.86 16.47
CA LEU A 42 -4.77 -6.98 16.27
C LEU A 42 -4.04 -7.20 17.62
N ASP A 43 -4.44 -6.49 18.66
CA ASP A 43 -3.88 -6.65 20.01
C ASP A 43 -4.19 -8.05 20.58
N GLU A 44 -5.45 -8.49 20.51
CA GLU A 44 -5.89 -9.82 20.96
C GLU A 44 -5.19 -10.94 20.17
N GLY A 45 -5.10 -10.78 18.85
CA GLY A 45 -4.42 -11.70 17.93
C GLY A 45 -2.89 -11.64 18.01
N ARG A 46 -2.33 -10.70 18.78
CA ARG A 46 -0.89 -10.44 18.91
C ARG A 46 -0.18 -10.15 17.59
N VAL A 47 -0.87 -9.47 16.68
CA VAL A 47 -0.26 -8.84 15.52
C VAL A 47 0.36 -7.53 16.00
N ARG A 48 1.68 -7.50 16.11
CA ARG A 48 2.43 -6.37 16.71
C ARG A 48 3.13 -5.50 15.68
N ALA A 49 3.30 -6.03 14.47
CA ALA A 49 3.82 -5.28 13.35
C ALA A 49 3.05 -5.60 12.07
N VAL A 50 2.93 -4.62 11.18
CA VAL A 50 2.24 -4.78 9.89
C VAL A 50 2.95 -3.99 8.79
N LEU A 51 2.76 -4.39 7.54
CA LEU A 51 2.73 -3.42 6.43
C LEU A 51 1.31 -2.87 6.30
N ALA A 52 1.14 -1.61 6.65
CA ALA A 52 -0.14 -0.92 6.57
C ALA A 52 -0.25 -0.21 5.22
N THR A 53 -1.28 -0.53 4.46
CA THR A 53 -1.35 -0.17 3.04
C THR A 53 -2.00 1.19 2.80
N ILE A 54 -1.45 1.91 1.83
CA ILE A 54 -2.17 2.93 1.07
C ILE A 54 -2.68 2.23 -0.18
N PHE A 55 -4.00 2.02 -0.27
CA PHE A 55 -4.64 1.36 -1.41
C PHE A 55 -5.26 2.40 -2.34
N THR A 56 -4.92 2.36 -3.63
CA THR A 56 -5.56 3.21 -4.64
C THR A 56 -5.77 2.45 -5.96
N GLU A 57 -6.84 2.79 -6.69
CA GLU A 57 -7.13 2.18 -7.98
C GLU A 57 -7.66 3.22 -9.00
N ALA A 58 -7.14 3.17 -10.22
CA ALA A 58 -7.72 3.87 -11.35
C ALA A 58 -9.04 3.21 -11.76
N VAL A 59 -10.16 3.90 -11.56
CA VAL A 59 -11.50 3.41 -11.90
C VAL A 59 -12.09 4.24 -13.02
N ASP A 60 -12.36 3.59 -14.15
CA ASP A 60 -13.18 4.17 -15.21
C ASP A 60 -14.65 4.12 -14.77
N ALA A 61 -15.26 5.29 -14.55
CA ALA A 61 -16.65 5.41 -14.12
C ALA A 61 -17.66 4.87 -15.14
N SER A 62 -17.23 4.64 -16.39
CA SER A 62 -18.03 4.00 -17.43
C SER A 62 -17.91 2.47 -17.44
N ASP A 63 -16.95 1.89 -16.72
CA ASP A 63 -16.76 0.44 -16.65
C ASP A 63 -17.82 -0.18 -15.71
N PRO A 64 -18.74 -1.00 -16.23
CA PRO A 64 -19.78 -1.64 -15.42
C PRO A 64 -19.21 -2.66 -14.41
N ARG A 65 -17.91 -3.01 -14.51
CA ARG A 65 -17.19 -3.86 -13.56
C ARG A 65 -16.54 -3.05 -12.43
N ALA A 66 -16.67 -1.73 -12.40
CA ALA A 66 -16.28 -0.92 -11.25
C ALA A 66 -17.21 -1.26 -10.07
N LEU A 67 -16.83 -2.26 -9.28
CA LEU A 67 -17.65 -2.80 -8.19
C LEU A 67 -17.77 -1.83 -7.00
N ASP A 68 -16.85 -0.88 -6.89
CA ASP A 68 -16.84 0.09 -5.82
C ASP A 68 -16.19 1.41 -6.27
N VAL A 69 -16.84 2.53 -5.97
CA VAL A 69 -16.30 3.87 -6.17
C VAL A 69 -16.25 4.55 -4.83
N GLY A 70 -15.05 4.58 -4.25
CA GLY A 70 -14.78 5.23 -2.98
C GLY A 70 -13.74 6.32 -3.12
N PRO A 71 -13.35 6.97 -2.02
CA PRO A 71 -12.33 8.01 -2.06
C PRO A 71 -10.99 7.49 -2.61
N PHE A 72 -10.65 6.22 -2.37
CA PHE A 72 -9.44 5.54 -2.88
C PHE A 72 -9.32 5.53 -4.41
N ALA A 73 -10.45 5.67 -5.12
CA ALA A 73 -10.50 5.61 -6.56
C ALA A 73 -10.22 6.97 -7.21
N TYR A 74 -9.64 6.94 -8.40
CA TYR A 74 -9.38 8.11 -9.24
C TYR A 74 -9.62 7.77 -10.72
N ALA A 75 -9.81 8.77 -11.57
CA ALA A 75 -9.97 8.53 -13.00
C ALA A 75 -8.64 8.06 -13.62
N PRO A 76 -8.65 7.19 -14.65
CA PRO A 76 -7.44 6.86 -15.40
C PRO A 76 -6.71 8.14 -15.84
N ASP A 77 -5.38 8.12 -15.74
CA ASP A 77 -4.48 9.26 -16.02
C ASP A 77 -4.63 10.50 -15.10
N ASP A 78 -5.53 10.51 -14.11
CA ASP A 78 -5.62 11.60 -13.11
C ASP A 78 -4.55 11.43 -12.01
N VAL A 79 -3.32 11.81 -12.34
CA VAL A 79 -2.15 11.79 -11.43
C VAL A 79 -2.42 12.51 -10.12
N GLU A 80 -3.08 13.67 -10.19
CA GLU A 80 -3.40 14.45 -8.99
C GLU A 80 -4.53 13.80 -8.18
N GLY A 81 -5.47 13.11 -8.84
CA GLY A 81 -6.47 12.27 -8.21
C GLY A 81 -5.87 11.14 -7.41
N ALA A 82 -4.95 10.39 -8.03
CA ALA A 82 -4.21 9.32 -7.37
C ALA A 82 -3.42 9.85 -6.16
N ASN A 83 -2.70 10.96 -6.33
CA ASN A 83 -1.95 11.57 -5.24
C ASN A 83 -2.88 12.00 -4.10
N ARG A 84 -3.98 12.70 -4.40
CA ARG A 84 -4.98 13.06 -3.39
C ARG A 84 -5.52 11.83 -2.67
N ALA A 85 -5.74 10.73 -3.39
CA ALA A 85 -6.22 9.49 -2.80
C ALA A 85 -5.22 8.89 -1.80
N GLY A 86 -3.98 8.70 -2.21
CA GLY A 86 -2.94 8.20 -1.31
C GLY A 86 -2.69 9.12 -0.11
N MET A 87 -2.75 10.43 -0.33
CA MET A 87 -2.55 11.44 0.73
C MET A 87 -3.62 11.41 1.82
N ARG A 88 -4.88 11.07 1.51
CA ARG A 88 -5.92 10.96 2.54
C ARG A 88 -5.65 9.80 3.49
N GLN A 89 -5.24 8.65 2.95
CA GLN A 89 -4.89 7.48 3.75
C GLN A 89 -3.61 7.70 4.57
N LEU A 90 -2.58 8.31 3.97
CA LEU A 90 -1.36 8.67 4.69
C LEU A 90 -1.62 9.59 5.89
N LYS A 91 -2.56 10.54 5.77
CA LYS A 91 -2.95 11.42 6.88
C LYS A 91 -3.58 10.67 8.06
N LEU A 92 -4.29 9.56 7.81
CA LEU A 92 -4.81 8.70 8.89
C LEU A 92 -3.67 8.04 9.65
N TYR A 93 -2.67 7.49 8.93
CA TYR A 93 -1.47 6.93 9.57
C TYR A 93 -0.69 7.95 10.37
N ALA A 94 -0.53 9.17 9.86
CA ALA A 94 0.09 10.27 10.60
C ALA A 94 -0.70 10.61 11.87
N ALA A 95 -2.04 10.70 11.79
CA ALA A 95 -2.88 10.97 12.94
C ALA A 95 -2.81 9.87 14.01
N TRP A 96 -2.80 8.59 13.61
CA TRP A 96 -2.66 7.47 14.54
C TRP A 96 -1.27 7.40 15.16
N ARG A 97 -0.22 7.74 14.41
CA ARG A 97 1.14 7.91 14.97
C ARG A 97 1.16 9.00 16.03
N ASP A 98 0.63 10.18 15.72
CA ASP A 98 0.65 11.33 16.62
C ASP A 98 -0.19 11.10 17.89
N ALA A 99 -1.24 10.31 17.78
CA ALA A 99 -2.05 9.85 18.90
C ALA A 99 -1.43 8.68 19.70
N GLY A 100 -0.27 8.17 19.29
CA GLY A 100 0.43 7.07 19.96
C GLY A 100 -0.22 5.69 19.76
N ILE A 101 -1.11 5.54 18.77
CA ILE A 101 -1.71 4.26 18.38
C ILE A 101 -0.73 3.45 17.52
N LEU A 102 0.05 4.13 16.69
CA LEU A 102 1.07 3.54 15.83
C LEU A 102 2.48 4.05 16.16
N ARG A 103 3.48 3.21 15.88
CA ARG A 103 4.88 3.61 15.68
C ARG A 103 5.28 3.24 14.25
N LEU A 104 5.98 4.12 13.55
CA LEU A 104 6.40 3.83 12.18
C LEU A 104 7.63 2.91 12.18
N LEU A 105 7.60 1.90 11.32
CA LEU A 105 8.75 1.08 10.96
C LEU A 105 9.60 1.87 9.96
N GLY A 106 10.91 1.93 10.19
CA GLY A 106 11.83 2.55 9.24
C GLY A 106 12.10 1.67 8.02
N LYS A 107 12.72 2.25 6.99
CA LYS A 107 13.15 1.52 5.79
C LYS A 107 14.14 0.39 6.10
N ARG A 108 14.38 -0.48 5.12
CA ARG A 108 15.33 -1.61 5.22
C ARG A 108 16.66 -1.17 5.86
N GLY A 109 17.11 -1.93 6.86
CA GLY A 109 18.34 -1.64 7.60
C GLY A 109 18.18 -0.67 8.77
N SER A 110 17.01 -0.06 8.95
CA SER A 110 16.70 0.73 10.15
C SER A 110 16.47 -0.19 11.36
N PRO A 111 16.72 0.29 12.60
CA PRO A 111 16.34 -0.43 13.80
C PRO A 111 14.83 -0.74 13.82
N VAL A 112 14.49 -1.98 14.15
CA VAL A 112 13.09 -2.38 14.35
C VAL A 112 12.66 -1.95 15.75
N PRO A 113 11.55 -1.22 15.91
CA PRO A 113 11.02 -0.89 17.24
C PRO A 113 10.66 -2.16 18.03
N PRO A 114 10.65 -2.12 19.37
CA PRO A 114 10.18 -3.25 20.18
C PRO A 114 8.78 -3.71 19.76
N LEU A 115 8.59 -5.02 19.60
CA LEU A 115 7.34 -5.69 19.17
C LEU A 115 6.63 -6.41 20.34
N ASP A 116 6.85 -5.93 21.56
CA ASP A 116 6.29 -6.44 22.80
C ASP A 116 4.92 -5.81 23.10
N GLU A 117 4.77 -5.11 24.21
CA GLU A 117 3.53 -4.41 24.56
C GLU A 117 3.60 -2.94 24.15
N GLY A 118 2.52 -2.41 23.56
CA GLY A 118 2.44 -1.01 23.19
C GLY A 118 1.78 -0.77 21.82
N PRO A 119 2.03 0.41 21.23
CA PRO A 119 1.48 0.80 19.93
C PRO A 119 1.85 -0.19 18.83
N LEU A 120 0.96 -0.38 17.86
CA LEU A 120 1.23 -1.22 16.69
C LEU A 120 2.39 -0.62 15.89
N VAL A 121 3.33 -1.46 15.45
CA VAL A 121 4.41 -1.03 14.56
C VAL A 121 3.97 -1.15 13.10
N ALA A 122 4.03 -0.08 12.33
CA ALA A 122 3.54 -0.05 10.96
C ALA A 122 4.61 0.45 9.99
N GLY A 123 4.99 -0.39 9.02
CA GLY A 123 5.63 0.08 7.80
C GLY A 123 4.54 0.48 6.80
N ILE A 124 4.67 1.63 6.13
CA ILE A 124 3.67 2.00 5.11
C ILE A 124 4.04 1.36 3.78
N LEU A 125 3.11 0.58 3.23
CA LEU A 125 3.17 -0.04 1.90
C LEU A 125 2.25 0.72 0.96
N MET A 126 2.74 1.17 -0.18
CA MET A 126 1.88 1.74 -1.23
C MET A 126 1.44 0.64 -2.19
N GLU A 127 0.15 0.29 -2.18
CA GLU A 127 -0.46 -0.66 -3.11
C GLU A 127 -1.05 0.12 -4.29
N SER A 128 -0.42 0.00 -5.47
CA SER A 128 -0.53 0.89 -6.62
C SER A 128 0.30 2.18 -6.49
N ALA A 129 1.31 2.33 -7.35
CA ALA A 129 2.28 3.43 -7.30
C ALA A 129 1.82 4.76 -7.90
N ASP A 130 0.61 4.85 -8.45
CA ASP A 130 0.11 6.08 -9.08
C ASP A 130 0.05 7.33 -8.17
N PRO A 131 -0.08 7.24 -6.83
CA PRO A 131 0.05 8.40 -5.95
C PRO A 131 1.42 9.09 -6.01
N ILE A 132 2.48 8.37 -6.40
CA ILE A 132 3.80 8.93 -6.69
C ILE A 132 3.71 9.62 -8.05
N ARG A 133 3.86 10.94 -8.08
CA ARG A 133 3.69 11.71 -9.33
C ARG A 133 4.72 11.30 -10.39
N ASP A 134 5.96 11.23 -9.95
CA ASP A 134 7.17 10.86 -10.70
C ASP A 134 8.24 10.31 -9.73
N PRO A 135 9.35 9.72 -10.21
CA PRO A 135 10.39 9.16 -9.35
C PRO A 135 11.04 10.16 -8.37
N ASP A 136 11.05 11.46 -8.64
CA ASP A 136 11.65 12.45 -7.73
C ASP A 136 10.76 12.69 -6.49
N ASP A 137 9.44 12.55 -6.66
CA ASP A 137 8.42 12.64 -5.59
C ASP A 137 8.60 11.53 -4.52
N LEU A 138 9.24 10.40 -4.87
CA LEU A 138 9.41 9.27 -3.95
C LEU A 138 10.16 9.63 -2.66
N ASN A 139 11.09 10.59 -2.71
CA ASN A 139 11.79 11.06 -1.50
C ASN A 139 10.82 11.52 -0.42
N TRP A 140 9.82 12.29 -0.83
CA TRP A 140 8.84 12.85 0.08
C TRP A 140 8.01 11.72 0.73
N TRP A 141 7.59 10.73 -0.06
CA TRP A 141 6.86 9.56 0.46
C TRP A 141 7.67 8.74 1.46
N VAL A 142 8.97 8.53 1.18
CA VAL A 142 9.89 7.86 2.12
C VAL A 142 10.05 8.67 3.40
N ASP A 143 10.16 9.99 3.32
CA ASP A 143 10.22 10.88 4.50
C ASP A 143 8.93 10.82 5.34
N GLN A 144 7.79 10.48 4.73
CA GLN A 144 6.53 10.25 5.44
C GLN A 144 6.38 8.82 6.01
N GLY A 145 7.33 7.92 5.75
CA GLY A 145 7.35 6.56 6.31
C GLY A 145 6.95 5.44 5.34
N VAL A 146 6.89 5.70 4.03
CA VAL A 146 6.76 4.64 3.02
C VAL A 146 8.03 3.79 3.00
N VAL A 147 7.87 2.49 3.21
CA VAL A 147 8.97 1.51 3.25
C VAL A 147 8.87 0.44 2.17
N ALA A 148 7.70 0.28 1.56
CA ALA A 148 7.46 -0.67 0.49
C ALA A 148 6.50 -0.07 -0.56
N VAL A 149 6.64 -0.49 -1.82
CA VAL A 149 5.79 -0.05 -2.93
C VAL A 149 5.49 -1.24 -3.85
N GLY A 150 4.21 -1.48 -4.09
CA GLY A 150 3.70 -2.28 -5.20
C GLY A 150 3.38 -1.37 -6.38
N LEU A 151 3.99 -1.65 -7.55
CA LEU A 151 3.87 -0.77 -8.71
C LEU A 151 2.47 -0.78 -9.34
N ALA A 152 1.69 -1.84 -9.10
CA ALA A 152 0.38 -2.03 -9.70
C ALA A 152 -0.64 -2.58 -8.69
N TRP A 153 -1.92 -2.43 -9.04
CA TRP A 153 -3.01 -3.28 -8.56
C TRP A 153 -3.61 -4.06 -9.74
N TRP A 154 -4.85 -4.51 -9.67
CA TRP A 154 -5.55 -5.24 -10.73
C TRP A 154 -5.39 -4.62 -12.14
N ARG A 155 -5.65 -3.31 -12.30
CA ARG A 155 -5.65 -2.64 -13.62
C ARG A 155 -4.27 -2.18 -14.10
N GLY A 156 -3.26 -2.17 -13.23
CA GLY A 156 -1.99 -1.51 -13.50
C GLY A 156 -2.01 -0.01 -13.18
N THR A 157 -0.88 0.64 -13.45
CA THR A 157 -0.63 2.08 -13.26
C THR A 157 0.16 2.62 -14.45
N ARG A 158 0.50 3.92 -14.41
CA ARG A 158 1.45 4.50 -15.39
C ARG A 158 2.87 3.89 -15.30
N TYR A 159 3.16 3.14 -14.24
CA TYR A 159 4.46 2.53 -14.00
C TYR A 159 4.52 1.07 -14.46
N ALA A 160 3.47 0.29 -14.25
CA ALA A 160 3.49 -1.14 -14.51
C ALA A 160 2.11 -1.71 -14.84
N ALA A 161 2.09 -2.77 -15.64
CA ALA A 161 0.89 -3.58 -15.85
C ALA A 161 0.50 -4.36 -14.60
N GLY A 162 -0.81 -4.41 -14.35
CA GLY A 162 -1.43 -5.22 -13.31
C GLY A 162 -1.80 -6.62 -13.79
N ASN A 163 -2.05 -7.53 -12.85
CA ASN A 163 -2.40 -8.92 -13.13
C ASN A 163 -3.82 -9.13 -13.68
N GLY A 164 -4.62 -8.07 -13.79
CA GLY A 164 -5.88 -8.07 -14.54
C GLY A 164 -5.71 -7.86 -16.04
N LEU A 165 -4.50 -7.53 -16.52
CA LEU A 165 -4.19 -7.45 -17.94
C LEU A 165 -3.97 -8.86 -18.51
N GLU A 166 -4.55 -9.15 -19.67
CA GLU A 166 -4.29 -10.39 -20.40
C GLU A 166 -2.79 -10.50 -20.74
N PRO A 167 -2.13 -11.64 -20.46
CA PRO A 167 -0.70 -11.81 -20.74
C PRO A 167 -0.33 -11.51 -22.20
N GLY A 168 0.66 -10.66 -22.41
CA GLY A 168 1.12 -10.26 -23.74
C GLY A 168 0.23 -9.26 -24.48
N ALA A 169 -0.80 -8.71 -23.83
CA ALA A 169 -1.57 -7.60 -24.37
C ALA A 169 -0.69 -6.32 -24.51
N PRO A 170 -1.07 -5.37 -25.37
CA PRO A 170 -0.39 -4.09 -25.46
C PRO A 170 -0.35 -3.38 -24.10
N GLY A 171 0.84 -2.92 -23.68
CA GLY A 171 1.05 -2.27 -22.39
C GLY A 171 1.44 -3.21 -21.24
N ASP A 172 1.64 -4.50 -21.51
CA ASP A 172 2.16 -5.45 -20.52
C ASP A 172 3.64 -5.16 -20.15
N GLY A 173 4.03 -5.44 -18.91
CA GLY A 173 5.38 -5.20 -18.39
C GLY A 173 5.56 -3.86 -17.65
N LEU A 174 6.83 -3.49 -17.45
CA LEU A 174 7.20 -2.18 -16.89
C LEU A 174 7.28 -1.12 -17.98
N THR A 175 6.67 0.04 -17.75
CA THR A 175 6.84 1.21 -18.63
C THR A 175 8.22 1.83 -18.45
N SER A 176 8.63 2.76 -19.33
CA SER A 176 9.89 3.51 -19.12
C SER A 176 9.90 4.25 -17.80
N LEU A 177 8.76 4.86 -17.42
CA LEU A 177 8.58 5.55 -16.16
C LEU A 177 8.65 4.56 -14.97
N GLY A 178 8.06 3.37 -15.11
CA GLY A 178 8.18 2.27 -14.14
C GLY A 178 9.62 1.85 -13.89
N ARG A 179 10.40 1.72 -14.97
CA ARG A 179 11.82 1.39 -14.89
C ARG A 179 12.62 2.46 -14.14
N ASP A 180 12.29 3.73 -14.32
CA ASP A 180 12.91 4.83 -13.57
C ASP A 180 12.54 4.78 -12.09
N LEU A 181 11.26 4.51 -11.77
CA LEU A 181 10.82 4.33 -10.39
C LEU A 181 11.48 3.12 -9.71
N VAL A 182 11.64 1.99 -10.41
CA VAL A 182 12.33 0.80 -9.87
C VAL A 182 13.76 1.13 -9.42
N ARG A 183 14.52 1.88 -10.24
CA ARG A 183 15.88 2.31 -9.85
C ARG A 183 15.85 3.21 -8.63
N ARG A 184 14.89 4.12 -8.56
CA ARG A 184 14.75 5.03 -7.41
C ARG A 184 14.40 4.28 -6.12
N LEU A 185 13.51 3.28 -6.20
CA LEU A 185 13.17 2.42 -5.06
C LEU A 185 14.42 1.70 -4.53
N ASP A 186 15.23 1.11 -5.42
CA ASP A 186 16.51 0.48 -5.08
C ASP A 186 17.48 1.45 -4.41
N GLU A 187 17.69 2.64 -4.99
CA GLU A 187 18.57 3.68 -4.46
C GLU A 187 18.17 4.14 -3.04
N LEU A 188 16.86 4.20 -2.76
CA LEU A 188 16.34 4.63 -1.48
C LEU A 188 16.21 3.51 -0.45
N GLY A 189 16.34 2.24 -0.87
CA GLY A 189 16.17 1.06 -0.03
C GLY A 189 14.70 0.77 0.30
N VAL A 190 13.79 1.16 -0.60
CA VAL A 190 12.36 0.85 -0.51
C VAL A 190 12.12 -0.57 -1.04
N VAL A 191 11.31 -1.34 -0.34
CA VAL A 191 11.02 -2.74 -0.70
C VAL A 191 10.07 -2.77 -1.90
N HIS A 192 10.39 -3.60 -2.91
CA HIS A 192 9.45 -3.93 -3.98
C HIS A 192 8.45 -4.96 -3.49
N ASP A 193 7.17 -4.64 -3.61
CA ASP A 193 6.09 -5.62 -3.51
C ASP A 193 5.65 -6.01 -4.93
N VAL A 194 5.75 -7.29 -5.26
CA VAL A 194 5.36 -7.80 -6.58
C VAL A 194 3.93 -8.31 -6.62
N SER A 195 3.20 -8.27 -5.50
CA SER A 195 1.78 -8.52 -5.50
C SER A 195 1.08 -7.61 -6.52
N HIS A 196 0.09 -8.20 -7.21
CA HIS A 196 -0.64 -7.59 -8.33
C HIS A 196 0.11 -7.25 -9.61
N LEU A 197 1.44 -7.35 -9.69
CA LEU A 197 2.12 -7.18 -10.98
C LEU A 197 1.66 -8.23 -11.99
N SER A 198 1.60 -7.85 -13.27
CA SER A 198 1.51 -8.84 -14.33
C SER A 198 2.74 -9.76 -14.32
N GLU A 199 2.63 -10.95 -14.93
CA GLU A 199 3.76 -11.86 -15.04
C GLU A 199 4.96 -11.17 -15.74
N ARG A 200 4.69 -10.46 -16.84
CA ARG A 200 5.74 -9.73 -17.57
C ARG A 200 6.37 -8.63 -16.72
N ALA A 201 5.56 -7.85 -15.98
CA ALA A 201 6.07 -6.77 -15.14
C ALA A 201 6.92 -7.32 -13.97
N THR A 202 6.54 -8.46 -13.41
CA THR A 202 7.32 -9.18 -12.40
C THR A 202 8.69 -9.60 -12.94
N LEU A 203 8.71 -10.20 -14.14
CA LEU A 203 9.96 -10.62 -14.79
C LEU A 203 10.86 -9.43 -15.13
N ASP A 204 10.28 -8.36 -15.69
CA ASP A 204 11.01 -7.10 -15.97
C ASP A 204 11.63 -6.52 -14.69
N LEU A 205 10.92 -6.58 -13.55
CA LEU A 205 11.43 -6.12 -12.25
C LEU A 205 12.62 -6.99 -11.80
N PHE A 206 12.51 -8.32 -11.88
CA PHE A 206 13.60 -9.24 -11.49
C PHE A 206 14.84 -9.10 -12.37
N GLU A 207 14.69 -8.72 -13.64
CA GLU A 207 15.83 -8.41 -14.51
C GLU A 207 16.55 -7.11 -14.11
N MET A 208 15.88 -6.22 -13.36
CA MET A 208 16.38 -4.89 -13.03
C MET A 208 16.91 -4.74 -11.60
N THR A 209 16.24 -5.34 -10.61
CA THR A 209 16.61 -5.19 -9.21
C THR A 209 17.50 -6.33 -8.72
N SER A 210 18.45 -6.00 -7.84
CA SER A 210 19.20 -6.98 -7.06
C SER A 210 18.69 -7.09 -5.61
N ALA A 211 17.71 -6.25 -5.24
CA ALA A 211 17.05 -6.31 -3.95
C ALA A 211 16.13 -7.54 -3.87
N THR A 212 15.83 -7.99 -2.66
CA THR A 212 14.84 -9.05 -2.43
C THR A 212 13.43 -8.45 -2.38
N PRO A 213 12.57 -8.74 -3.37
CA PRO A 213 11.18 -8.34 -3.36
C PRO A 213 10.35 -9.20 -2.38
N ILE A 214 9.15 -8.73 -2.06
CA ILE A 214 8.12 -9.47 -1.31
C ILE A 214 6.89 -9.70 -2.20
N ALA A 215 6.00 -10.59 -1.77
CA ALA A 215 4.69 -10.84 -2.37
C ALA A 215 3.70 -11.20 -1.27
#